data_AF-A0A534SNP1-F1
#
_entry.id   AF-A0A534SNP1-F1
#
_cell.length_a   1.000
_cell.length_b   1.000
_cell.length_c   1.000
_cell.angle_alpha   90.00
_cell.angle_beta   90.00
_cell.angle_gamma   90.00
#
_symmetry.space_group_name_H-M   'P 1'
#
loop_
_entity.id
_entity.type
_entity.pdbx_description
1 polymer ?
#
loop_
_entity_poly.entity_id
_entity_poly.type
_entity_poly.pdbx_seq_one_letter_code
_entity_poly.pdbx_strand_id
1 'polypeptide(L)'
;MPALDAEGYKHWLASLVPEGPVQGGSDAGLLAVMKKVGPAIWLGHSQAGTTGGRMSNMNPEFFKAVIGIEPRGACNLPPDTPAAMPRT
;
A
#
# COMPACT_ATOMS: atom_id res chain seq x y z
N MET A 1 -20.09 -10.81 7.14
CA MET A 1 -19.79 -11.58 5.91
C MET A 1 -20.77 -12.73 5.85
N PRO A 2 -21.44 -13.04 4.73
CA PRO A 2 -22.12 -14.33 4.63
C PRO A 2 -21.10 -15.41 5.00
N ALA A 3 -21.51 -16.37 5.82
CA ALA A 3 -20.62 -17.45 6.21
C ALA A 3 -20.10 -18.11 4.93
N LEU A 4 -18.77 -18.16 4.76
CA LEU A 4 -18.16 -18.91 3.67
C LEU A 4 -18.68 -20.36 3.78
N ASP A 5 -19.03 -20.98 2.66
CA ASP A 5 -19.22 -22.42 2.66
C ASP A 5 -17.89 -23.14 2.96
N ALA A 6 -17.95 -24.47 3.14
CA ALA A 6 -16.76 -25.24 3.52
C ALA A 6 -15.61 -25.10 2.51
N GLU A 7 -15.90 -24.98 1.22
CA GLU A 7 -14.87 -24.81 0.18
C GLU A 7 -14.32 -23.38 0.16
N GLY A 8 -15.18 -22.38 0.29
CA GLY A 8 -14.79 -20.98 0.44
C GLY A 8 -13.88 -20.75 1.65
N TYR A 9 -14.16 -21.41 2.77
CA TYR A 9 -13.31 -21.35 3.95
C TYR A 9 -11.93 -21.99 3.73
N LYS A 10 -11.88 -23.13 3.03
CA LYS A 10 -10.60 -23.77 2.65
C LYS A 10 -9.76 -22.86 1.76
N HIS A 11 -10.37 -22.23 0.75
CA HIS A 11 -9.67 -21.29 -0.13
C HIS A 11 -9.18 -20.05 0.61
N TRP A 12 -9.99 -19.52 1.53
CA TRP A 12 -9.58 -18.40 2.38
C TRP A 12 -8.34 -18.74 3.21
N LEU A 13 -8.33 -19.90 3.89
CA LEU A 13 -7.17 -20.36 4.65
C LEU A 13 -5.95 -20.61 3.76
N ALA A 14 -6.14 -21.23 2.60
CA ALA A 14 -5.05 -21.54 1.66
C ALA A 14 -4.42 -20.29 1.01
N SER A 15 -5.10 -19.14 1.04
CA SER A 15 -4.54 -17.87 0.53
C SER A 15 -3.51 -17.24 1.46
N LEU A 16 -3.43 -17.70 2.71
CA LEU A 16 -2.48 -17.20 3.69
C LEU A 16 -1.13 -17.88 3.49
N VAL A 17 -0.08 -17.07 3.35
CA VAL A 17 1.30 -17.53 3.24
C VAL A 17 2.15 -16.90 4.35
N PRO A 18 3.10 -17.64 4.96
CA PRO A 18 4.02 -17.07 5.92
C PRO A 18 4.83 -15.91 5.30
N GLU A 19 5.14 -14.90 6.11
CA GLU A 19 6.11 -13.87 5.71
C GLU A 19 7.49 -14.53 5.50
N GLY A 20 8.22 -14.06 4.48
CA GLY A 20 9.58 -14.52 4.21
C GLY A 20 10.56 -14.14 5.34
N PRO A 21 11.77 -14.71 5.36
CA PRO A 21 12.73 -14.51 6.44
C PRO A 21 13.29 -13.09 6.56
N VAL A 22 13.03 -12.23 5.57
CA VAL A 22 13.52 -10.85 5.52
C VAL A 22 12.38 -9.89 5.88
N GLN A 23 12.39 -9.44 7.13
CA GLN A 23 11.42 -8.47 7.63
C GLN A 23 11.50 -7.18 6.81
N GLY A 24 10.35 -6.71 6.31
CA GLY A 24 10.27 -5.48 5.50
C GLY A 24 10.95 -5.58 4.13
N GLY A 25 11.31 -6.79 3.68
CA GLY A 25 12.01 -7.01 2.41
C GLY A 25 11.20 -6.65 1.15
N SER A 26 9.89 -6.42 1.28
CA SER A 26 9.00 -6.08 0.17
C SER A 26 9.13 -4.63 -0.30
N ASP A 27 9.45 -3.67 0.57
CA ASP A 27 9.47 -2.24 0.24
C ASP A 27 10.46 -1.90 -0.89
N ALA A 28 11.66 -2.47 -0.85
CA ALA A 28 12.68 -2.26 -1.88
C ALA A 28 12.23 -2.77 -3.25
N GLY A 29 11.59 -3.95 -3.28
CA GLY A 29 11.03 -4.52 -4.50
C GLY A 29 9.88 -3.69 -5.05
N LEU A 30 8.97 -3.23 -4.18
CA LEU A 30 7.86 -2.36 -4.54
C LEU A 30 8.37 -1.04 -5.15
N LEU A 31 9.34 -0.37 -4.52
CA LEU A 31 9.92 0.86 -5.06
C LEU A 31 10.61 0.63 -6.41
N ALA A 32 11.33 -0.49 -6.57
CA ALA A 32 11.97 -0.84 -7.83
C ALA A 32 10.95 -1.03 -8.96
N VAL A 33 9.81 -1.67 -8.68
CA VAL A 33 8.70 -1.79 -9.63
C VAL A 33 8.15 -0.41 -9.99
N MET A 34 7.87 0.44 -9.00
CA MET A 34 7.35 1.80 -9.22
C MET A 34 8.29 2.65 -10.10
N LYS A 35 9.61 2.58 -9.86
CA LYS A 35 10.62 3.24 -10.70
C LYS A 35 10.63 2.73 -12.14
N LYS A 36 10.37 1.43 -12.34
CA LYS A 36 10.35 0.81 -13.66
C LYS A 36 9.09 1.15 -14.45
N VAL A 37 7.93 1.20 -13.80
CA VAL A 37 6.62 1.41 -14.48
C VAL A 37 6.26 2.89 -14.61
N GLY A 38 6.90 3.77 -13.84
CA GLY A 38 6.57 5.19 -13.77
C GLY A 38 5.42 5.49 -12.81
N PRO A 39 4.93 6.75 -12.77
CA PRO A 39 3.96 7.18 -11.76
C PRO A 39 2.63 6.41 -11.86
N ALA A 40 2.19 5.77 -10.78
CA ALA A 40 1.03 4.88 -10.76
C ALA A 40 0.09 5.09 -9.56
N ILE A 41 -1.11 4.50 -9.61
CA ILE A 41 -2.03 4.45 -8.47
C ILE A 41 -1.68 3.24 -7.60
N TRP A 42 -1.47 3.47 -6.31
CA TRP A 42 -1.26 2.41 -5.33
C TRP A 42 -2.60 1.97 -4.73
N LEU A 43 -2.93 0.69 -4.83
CA LEU A 43 -4.07 0.09 -4.13
C LEU A 43 -3.54 -0.94 -3.13
N GLY A 44 -3.64 -0.63 -1.83
CA GLY A 44 -3.07 -1.46 -0.76
C GLY A 44 -4.09 -1.81 0.32
N HIS A 45 -4.11 -3.07 0.75
CA HIS A 45 -4.96 -3.55 1.84
C HIS A 45 -4.16 -3.71 3.15
N SER A 46 -4.76 -3.34 4.29
CA SER A 46 -4.17 -3.50 5.63
C SER A 46 -2.78 -2.89 5.74
N GLN A 47 -1.74 -3.67 6.06
CA GLN A 47 -0.36 -3.21 6.14
C GLN A 47 0.12 -2.54 4.83
N ALA A 48 -0.35 -3.01 3.65
CA ALA A 48 0.03 -2.43 2.37
C ALA A 48 -0.61 -1.05 2.11
N GLY A 49 -1.77 -0.75 2.73
CA GLY A 49 -2.34 0.60 2.70
C GLY A 49 -1.44 1.60 3.42
N THR A 50 -0.91 1.19 4.58
CA THR A 50 0.05 1.97 5.38
C THR A 50 1.37 2.14 4.65
N THR A 51 1.90 1.07 4.03
CA THR A 51 3.11 1.13 3.20
C THR A 51 2.95 2.14 2.06
N GLY A 52 1.81 2.12 1.34
CA GLY A 52 1.52 3.07 0.26
C GLY A 52 1.58 4.52 0.70
N GLY A 53 0.91 4.88 1.79
CA GLY A 53 0.94 6.24 2.32
C GLY A 53 2.33 6.69 2.78
N ARG A 54 3.10 5.81 3.43
CA ARG A 54 4.49 6.09 3.81
C ARG A 54 5.36 6.31 2.56
N MET A 55 5.27 5.42 1.58
CA MET A 55 6.08 5.48 0.36
C MET A 55 5.75 6.69 -0.49
N SER A 56 4.48 7.08 -0.59
CA SER A 56 4.06 8.28 -1.35
C SER A 56 4.57 9.57 -0.73
N ASN A 57 4.71 9.66 0.59
CA ASN A 57 5.31 10.82 1.22
C ASN A 57 6.82 10.93 0.94
N MET A 58 7.52 9.79 0.87
CA MET A 58 8.97 9.75 0.67
C MET A 58 9.37 9.87 -0.81
N ASN A 59 8.52 9.40 -1.73
CA ASN A 59 8.80 9.35 -3.17
C ASN A 59 7.56 9.77 -3.98
N PRO A 60 7.02 10.99 -3.77
CA PRO A 60 5.74 11.41 -4.35
C PRO A 60 5.72 11.39 -5.88
N GLU A 61 6.88 11.52 -6.53
CA GLU A 61 7.01 11.50 -7.98
C GLU A 61 6.55 10.19 -8.62
N PHE A 62 6.55 9.07 -7.87
CA PHE A 62 6.12 7.78 -8.39
C PHE A 62 4.64 7.47 -8.13
N PHE A 63 3.88 8.36 -7.47
CA PHE A 63 2.48 8.11 -7.12
C PHE A 63 1.55 9.11 -7.82
N LYS A 64 0.48 8.59 -8.41
CA LYS A 64 -0.67 9.38 -8.89
C LYS A 64 -1.76 9.49 -7.84
N ALA A 65 -1.95 8.43 -7.06
CA ALA A 65 -2.87 8.37 -5.92
C ALA A 65 -2.52 7.17 -5.02
N VAL A 66 -3.03 7.19 -3.79
CA VAL A 66 -2.98 6.05 -2.86
C VAL A 66 -4.40 5.75 -2.39
N ILE A 67 -4.82 4.50 -2.56
CA ILE A 67 -6.09 3.97 -2.07
C ILE A 67 -5.76 2.88 -1.04
N GLY A 68 -6.07 3.17 0.22
CA GLY A 68 -5.92 2.22 1.33
C GLY A 68 -7.24 1.53 1.63
N ILE A 69 -7.28 0.20 1.55
CA ILE A 69 -8.40 -0.62 2.04
C ILE A 69 -8.06 -1.03 3.47
N GLU A 70 -8.84 -0.55 4.44
CA GLU A 70 -8.66 -0.85 5.87
C GLU A 70 -7.19 -0.75 6.34
N PRO A 71 -6.48 0.36 6.08
CA PRO A 71 -5.05 0.46 6.33
C PRO A 71 -4.71 0.29 7.82
N ARG A 72 -3.68 -0.51 8.11
CA ARG A 72 -3.24 -0.80 9.47
C ARG A 72 -2.27 0.27 9.99
N GLY A 73 -2.71 1.16 10.88
CA GLY A 73 -1.83 2.09 11.59
C GLY A 73 -2.22 3.56 11.45
N ALA A 74 -1.30 4.46 11.80
CA ALA A 74 -1.53 5.90 11.79
C ALA A 74 -1.87 6.44 10.40
N CYS A 75 -2.61 7.56 10.34
CA CYS A 75 -2.82 8.31 9.11
C CYS A 75 -1.47 8.75 8.54
N ASN A 76 -1.00 8.06 7.51
CA ASN A 76 0.25 8.38 6.81
C ASN A 76 0.06 9.44 5.74
N LEU A 77 -1.11 10.08 5.64
CA LEU A 77 -1.27 11.26 4.80
C LEU A 77 -1.07 12.47 5.70
N PRO A 78 -0.11 13.37 5.41
CA PRO A 78 0.04 14.59 6.19
C PRO A 78 -1.27 15.40 6.11
N PRO A 79 -1.76 15.94 7.23
CA PRO A 79 -2.91 16.83 7.20
C PRO A 79 -2.57 18.02 6.31
N ASP A 80 -3.38 18.23 5.26
CA ASP A 80 -3.30 19.30 4.24
C ASP A 80 -1.97 20.08 4.24
N THR A 81 -0.96 19.53 3.58
CA THR A 81 0.09 20.40 3.05
C THR A 81 -0.56 21.10 1.87
N PRO A 82 -0.92 22.40 1.94
CA PRO A 82 -1.45 23.07 0.76
C PRO A 82 -0.43 22.84 -0.35
N ALA A 83 -0.91 22.27 -1.47
CA ALA A 83 -0.13 22.12 -2.68
C ALA A 83 0.71 23.39 -2.82
N ALA A 84 2.03 23.27 -2.88
CA ALA A 84 2.92 24.40 -2.99
C ALA A 84 2.46 25.23 -4.19
N MET A 85 1.61 26.22 -3.94
CA MET A 85 1.17 27.14 -4.97
C MET A 85 2.44 27.88 -5.37
N PRO A 86 2.78 27.93 -6.67
CA PRO A 86 3.91 28.72 -7.11
C PRO A 86 3.62 30.16 -6.69
N ARG A 87 4.40 30.65 -5.73
CA ARG A 87 4.39 32.07 -5.39
C ARG A 87 5.03 32.80 -6.58
N THR A 88 4.19 33.29 -7.48
CA THR A 88 4.54 34.39 -8.38
C THR A 88 4.53 35.69 -7.59
#